data_AF-A0A1J7C519-F1
#
_entry.id   AF-A0A1J7C519-F1
#
_cell.length_a   1.000
_cell.length_b   1.000
_cell.length_c   1.000
_cell.angle_alpha   90.00
_cell.angle_beta   90.00
_cell.angle_gamma   90.00
#
_symmetry.space_group_name_H-M   'P 1'
#
loop_
_entity.id
_entity.type
_entity.pdbx_description
1 polymer ?
#
loop_
_entity_poly.entity_id
_entity_poly.type
_entity_poly.pdbx_seq_one_letter_code
_entity_poly.pdbx_strand_id
1 'polypeptide(L)'
;MDVVGGNHTHISHQIKKFGIDISHFTYYQRRNPVAREQLAEAVALSMSRVEVMERLRAKRGEVDYKNICYLIRKYGIDASHFPDARGRKPLHLDRACGTRSLRSLTREGLSVVVAQSISMAAVLRGLGLSDQTKSARRYLKMRIAEWEIDTSHFLGQSHFRGCVSPLRRRPEEVLVRRRPGSSRVRSVMLTRALIESGRPPVCEGCGNNGTWLGKKITLHVDHIDGDWLNCTAGNLRFLCPNCHSQTPTFGRSKSSTGTVLDGAP
;
A
#
# COMPACT_ATOMS: atom_id res chain seq x y z
N MET A 1 -21.87 22.08 2.62
CA MET A 1 -20.90 21.00 2.35
C MET A 1 -20.50 21.15 0.89
N ASP A 2 -19.37 21.79 0.62
CA ASP A 2 -18.95 22.04 -0.75
C ASP A 2 -18.29 20.79 -1.33
N VAL A 3 -18.86 20.33 -2.44
CA VAL A 3 -18.37 19.19 -3.21
C VAL A 3 -17.00 19.59 -3.77
N VAL A 4 -15.95 18.91 -3.31
CA VAL A 4 -14.57 19.12 -3.78
C VAL A 4 -14.47 18.64 -5.23
N GLY A 5 -14.85 19.52 -6.16
CA GLY A 5 -14.72 19.29 -7.59
C GLY A 5 -13.25 19.39 -7.98
N GLY A 6 -12.73 18.35 -8.64
CA GLY A 6 -11.34 18.32 -9.13
C GLY A 6 -11.05 19.40 -10.18
N ASN A 7 -9.89 19.29 -10.85
CA ASN A 7 -9.38 20.32 -11.77
C ASN A 7 -10.40 20.85 -12.80
N HIS A 8 -11.30 20.01 -13.30
CA HIS A 8 -12.33 20.42 -14.27
C HIS A 8 -13.32 21.45 -13.69
N THR A 9 -13.68 21.30 -12.41
CA THR A 9 -14.58 22.22 -11.70
C THR A 9 -13.91 23.56 -11.45
N HIS A 10 -12.62 23.55 -11.09
CA HIS A 10 -11.83 24.77 -10.94
C HIS A 10 -11.77 25.57 -12.25
N ILE A 11 -11.45 24.90 -13.36
CA ILE A 11 -11.37 25.53 -14.68
C ILE A 11 -12.73 26.10 -15.12
N SER A 12 -13.82 25.36 -14.88
CA SER A 12 -15.18 25.81 -15.19
C SER A 12 -15.60 27.06 -14.40
N HIS A 13 -15.17 27.18 -13.14
CA HIS A 13 -15.39 28.39 -12.34
C HIS A 13 -14.59 29.58 -12.86
N GLN A 14 -13.33 29.38 -13.26
CA GLN A 14 -12.52 30.46 -13.83
C GLN A 14 -13.10 30.97 -15.15
N ILE A 15 -13.54 30.06 -16.03
CA ILE A 15 -14.19 30.41 -17.31
C ILE A 15 -15.42 31.30 -17.08
N LYS A 16 -16.30 30.93 -16.13
CA LYS A 16 -17.46 31.75 -15.75
C LYS A 16 -17.05 33.09 -15.13
N LYS A 17 -16.06 33.09 -14.24
CA LYS A 17 -15.59 34.29 -13.54
C LYS A 17 -15.03 35.34 -14.50
N PHE A 18 -14.29 34.91 -15.53
CA PHE A 18 -13.70 35.79 -16.53
C PHE A 18 -14.61 36.06 -17.74
N GLY A 19 -15.85 35.54 -17.73
CA GLY A 19 -16.80 35.76 -18.82
C GLY A 19 -16.30 35.25 -20.18
N ILE A 20 -15.43 34.23 -20.17
CA ILE A 20 -14.83 33.70 -21.39
C ILE A 20 -15.92 32.99 -22.19
N ASP A 21 -16.19 33.47 -23.40
CA ASP A 21 -17.15 32.83 -24.28
C ASP A 21 -16.64 31.44 -24.69
N ILE A 22 -17.40 30.42 -24.27
CA ILE A 22 -17.15 29.02 -24.59
C ILE A 22 -18.21 28.44 -25.53
N SER A 23 -19.10 29.26 -26.08
CA SER A 23 -20.15 28.81 -27.00
C SER A 23 -19.59 28.20 -28.31
N HIS A 24 -18.39 28.62 -28.70
CA HIS A 24 -17.66 28.08 -29.84
C HIS A 24 -17.08 26.67 -29.61
N PHE A 25 -17.00 26.21 -28.34
CA PHE A 25 -16.61 24.84 -28.05
C PHE A 25 -17.76 23.90 -28.43
N THR A 26 -17.61 23.25 -29.58
CA THR A 26 -18.45 22.10 -29.91
C THR A 26 -18.07 20.97 -28.98
N TYR A 27 -19.00 20.52 -28.13
CA TYR A 27 -18.79 19.28 -27.39
C TYR A 27 -18.56 18.18 -28.41
N TYR A 28 -17.35 17.62 -28.42
CA TYR A 28 -17.03 16.47 -29.26
C TYR A 28 -17.86 15.30 -28.75
N GLN A 29 -19.09 15.18 -29.25
CA GLN A 29 -19.87 13.97 -29.09
C GLN A 29 -19.13 12.89 -29.86
N ARG A 30 -18.35 12.08 -29.15
CA ARG A 30 -17.82 10.83 -29.70
C ARG A 30 -19.01 10.03 -30.20
N ARG A 31 -19.30 10.11 -31.50
CA ARG A 31 -20.14 9.13 -32.16
C ARG A 31 -19.43 7.80 -31.96
N ASN A 32 -20.08 6.87 -31.27
CA ASN A 32 -19.60 5.51 -31.23
C ASN A 32 -19.65 4.99 -32.66
N PRO A 33 -18.52 4.64 -33.28
CA PRO A 33 -18.48 4.32 -34.71
C PRO A 33 -19.12 2.97 -35.04
N VAL A 34 -19.58 2.21 -34.03
CA VAL A 34 -20.13 0.88 -34.18
C VAL A 34 -21.58 0.85 -33.69
N ALA A 35 -22.51 0.50 -34.59
CA ALA A 35 -23.91 0.29 -34.24
C ALA A 35 -24.08 -0.96 -33.36
N ARG A 36 -25.16 -1.01 -32.56
CA ARG A 36 -25.41 -2.13 -31.63
C ARG A 36 -25.55 -3.46 -32.39
N GLU A 37 -26.26 -3.44 -33.50
CA GLU A 37 -26.57 -4.61 -34.34
C GLU A 37 -25.28 -5.19 -34.93
N GLN A 38 -24.44 -4.31 -35.49
CA GLN A 38 -23.13 -4.66 -36.03
C GLN A 38 -22.20 -5.24 -34.95
N LEU A 39 -22.22 -4.67 -33.74
CA LEU A 39 -21.44 -5.18 -32.63
C LEU A 39 -21.96 -6.53 -32.13
N ALA A 40 -23.27 -6.73 -32.07
CA ALA A 40 -23.87 -7.98 -31.61
C ALA A 40 -23.57 -9.13 -32.58
N GLU A 41 -23.70 -8.89 -33.88
CA GLU A 41 -23.35 -9.85 -34.93
C GLU A 41 -21.86 -10.20 -34.88
N ALA A 42 -20.99 -9.18 -34.82
CA ALA A 42 -19.55 -9.40 -34.68
C ALA A 42 -19.22 -10.16 -33.40
N VAL A 43 -19.96 -9.94 -32.31
CA VAL A 43 -19.75 -10.64 -31.04
C VAL A 43 -20.17 -12.10 -31.09
N ALA A 44 -21.32 -12.40 -31.70
CA ALA A 44 -21.82 -13.76 -31.85
C ALA A 44 -20.90 -14.63 -32.72
N LEU A 45 -20.33 -14.05 -33.77
CA LEU A 45 -19.46 -14.77 -34.72
C LEU A 45 -18.00 -14.88 -34.26
N SER A 46 -17.61 -14.15 -33.23
CA SER A 46 -16.23 -14.12 -32.75
C SER A 46 -16.01 -15.01 -31.54
N MET A 47 -14.81 -15.54 -31.42
CA MET A 47 -14.34 -16.27 -30.23
C MET A 47 -13.42 -15.39 -29.37
N SER A 48 -13.12 -14.15 -29.77
CA SER A 48 -12.37 -13.19 -28.96
C SER A 48 -12.68 -11.73 -29.30
N ARG A 49 -12.43 -10.83 -28.35
CA ARG A 49 -12.57 -9.37 -28.54
C ARG A 49 -11.60 -8.78 -29.58
N VAL A 50 -10.50 -9.49 -29.89
CA VAL A 50 -9.57 -9.11 -30.97
C VAL A 50 -10.16 -9.43 -32.33
N GLU A 51 -10.76 -10.62 -32.45
CA GLU A 51 -11.47 -11.05 -33.65
C GLU A 51 -12.71 -10.19 -33.93
N VAL A 52 -13.36 -9.68 -32.87
CA VAL A 52 -14.41 -8.63 -33.01
C VAL A 52 -13.84 -7.36 -33.67
N MET A 53 -12.65 -6.89 -33.25
CA MET A 53 -12.00 -5.73 -33.89
C MET A 53 -11.70 -5.98 -35.36
N GLU A 54 -11.22 -7.18 -35.70
CA GLU A 54 -10.91 -7.59 -37.07
C GLU A 54 -12.16 -7.67 -37.94
N ARG A 55 -13.25 -8.27 -37.42
CA ARG A 55 -14.53 -8.40 -38.14
C ARG A 55 -15.23 -7.07 -38.37
N LEU A 56 -15.12 -6.14 -37.43
CA LEU A 56 -15.69 -4.80 -37.57
C LEU A 56 -14.96 -3.96 -38.64
N ARG A 57 -13.84 -4.46 -39.21
CA ARG A 57 -13.01 -3.77 -40.21
C ARG A 57 -12.66 -2.32 -39.82
N ALA A 58 -12.63 -2.03 -38.52
CA ALA A 58 -12.37 -0.70 -38.02
C ALA A 58 -10.89 -0.34 -38.22
N LYS A 59 -10.59 0.87 -38.69
CA LYS A 59 -9.19 1.29 -38.85
C LYS A 59 -8.52 1.39 -37.48
N ARG A 60 -7.22 1.12 -37.44
CA ARG A 60 -6.41 1.21 -36.21
C ARG A 60 -6.50 2.64 -35.63
N GLY A 61 -7.24 2.81 -34.54
CA GLY A 61 -7.50 4.11 -33.88
C GLY A 61 -8.95 4.56 -33.88
N GLU A 62 -9.83 4.01 -34.73
CA GLU A 62 -11.27 4.31 -34.74
C GLU A 62 -12.02 3.52 -33.65
N VAL A 63 -11.64 2.25 -33.48
CA VAL A 63 -12.18 1.36 -32.45
C VAL A 63 -11.01 0.74 -31.71
N ASP A 64 -10.92 1.00 -30.41
CA ASP A 64 -9.95 0.38 -29.54
C ASP A 64 -10.59 -0.69 -28.63
N TYR A 65 -9.73 -1.51 -28.04
CA TYR A 65 -10.16 -2.57 -27.13
C TYR A 65 -11.05 -2.07 -25.98
N LYS A 66 -10.76 -0.87 -25.46
CA LYS A 66 -11.51 -0.26 -24.36
C LYS A 66 -12.91 0.18 -24.80
N ASN A 67 -13.02 0.71 -26.01
CA ASN A 67 -14.27 1.14 -26.63
C ASN A 67 -15.21 -0.05 -26.82
N ILE A 68 -14.75 -1.17 -27.39
CA ILE A 68 -15.57 -2.40 -27.53
C ILE A 68 -16.06 -2.91 -26.17
N CYS A 69 -15.18 -2.95 -25.17
CA CYS A 69 -15.57 -3.37 -23.81
C CYS A 69 -16.61 -2.42 -23.18
N TYR A 70 -16.54 -1.13 -23.51
CA TYR A 70 -17.54 -0.16 -23.09
C TYR A 70 -18.86 -0.36 -23.83
N LEU A 71 -18.84 -0.58 -25.15
CA LEU A 71 -20.04 -0.76 -25.98
C LEU A 71 -20.79 -2.05 -25.65
N ILE A 72 -20.09 -3.18 -25.43
CA ILE A 72 -20.71 -4.44 -25.01
C ILE A 72 -21.50 -4.25 -23.70
N ARG A 73 -20.91 -3.55 -22.73
CA ARG A 73 -21.58 -3.23 -21.45
C ARG A 73 -22.71 -2.24 -21.62
N LYS A 74 -22.50 -1.19 -22.42
CA LYS A 74 -23.49 -0.15 -22.68
C LYS A 74 -24.74 -0.69 -23.39
N TYR A 75 -24.56 -1.63 -24.31
CA TYR A 75 -25.63 -2.23 -25.11
C TYR A 75 -26.17 -3.54 -24.54
N GLY A 76 -25.61 -4.05 -23.44
CA GLY A 76 -26.06 -5.29 -22.80
C GLY A 76 -25.89 -6.52 -23.68
N ILE A 77 -24.85 -6.57 -24.51
CA ILE A 77 -24.60 -7.70 -25.42
C ILE A 77 -23.94 -8.82 -24.62
N ASP A 78 -24.47 -10.05 -24.70
CA ASP A 78 -23.82 -11.21 -24.08
C ASP A 78 -22.51 -11.53 -24.80
N ALA A 79 -21.44 -11.53 -24.02
CA ALA A 79 -20.07 -11.82 -24.47
C ALA A 79 -19.38 -12.76 -23.47
N SER A 80 -20.17 -13.56 -22.76
CA SER A 80 -19.71 -14.53 -21.76
C SER A 80 -18.88 -15.67 -22.37
N HIS A 81 -19.09 -15.97 -23.66
CA HIS A 81 -18.31 -16.93 -24.43
C HIS A 81 -16.92 -16.44 -24.81
N PHE A 82 -16.65 -15.13 -24.71
CA PHE A 82 -15.32 -14.61 -24.95
C PHE A 82 -14.35 -14.94 -23.81
N PRO A 83 -13.16 -15.47 -24.11
CA PRO A 83 -12.08 -15.47 -23.15
C PRO A 83 -11.75 -14.00 -22.79
N ASP A 84 -11.47 -13.72 -21.50
CA ASP A 84 -10.92 -12.42 -21.06
C ASP A 84 -9.77 -12.02 -21.98
N ALA A 85 -9.60 -10.74 -22.31
CA ALA A 85 -8.75 -10.24 -23.41
C ALA A 85 -7.24 -10.45 -23.28
N ARG A 86 -6.84 -11.31 -22.36
CA ARG A 86 -5.51 -11.90 -22.25
C ARG A 86 -5.52 -13.40 -22.57
N GLY A 87 -6.58 -13.92 -23.19
CA GLY A 87 -6.76 -15.35 -23.47
C GLY A 87 -6.94 -16.21 -22.22
N ARG A 88 -7.56 -15.69 -21.15
CA ARG A 88 -7.65 -16.40 -19.86
C ARG A 88 -9.05 -16.99 -19.62
N LYS A 89 -9.13 -18.32 -19.59
CA LYS A 89 -10.07 -19.07 -18.72
C LYS A 89 -9.89 -18.58 -17.26
N PRO A 90 -10.88 -18.76 -16.36
CA PRO A 90 -10.83 -18.28 -14.97
C PRO A 90 -9.43 -18.40 -14.37
N LEU A 91 -8.85 -17.24 -14.04
CA LEU A 91 -7.52 -17.04 -13.49
C LEU A 91 -6.42 -17.96 -14.04
N HIS A 92 -6.10 -17.86 -15.33
CA HIS A 92 -4.89 -18.49 -15.85
C HIS A 92 -3.63 -17.78 -15.34
N LEU A 93 -2.91 -18.50 -14.49
CA LEU A 93 -1.53 -18.30 -14.02
C LEU A 93 -0.60 -17.79 -15.15
N ASP A 94 0.13 -16.71 -14.90
CA ASP A 94 1.09 -16.11 -15.84
C ASP A 94 2.21 -17.08 -16.24
N ARG A 95 2.55 -17.06 -17.53
CA ARG A 95 3.54 -17.91 -18.21
C ARG A 95 5.00 -17.70 -17.76
N ALA A 96 5.28 -16.69 -16.94
CA ALA A 96 6.62 -16.32 -16.48
C ALA A 96 7.05 -17.06 -15.20
N CYS A 97 6.14 -17.80 -14.57
CA CYS A 97 6.39 -18.63 -13.40
C CYS A 97 6.29 -20.09 -13.85
N GLY A 98 7.14 -21.00 -13.36
CA GLY A 98 7.22 -22.42 -13.75
C GLY A 98 5.98 -23.28 -13.45
N THR A 99 4.78 -22.81 -13.77
CA THR A 99 3.49 -23.31 -13.28
C THR A 99 2.78 -24.22 -14.28
N ARG A 100 3.48 -25.24 -14.77
CA ARG A 100 2.80 -26.47 -15.23
C ARG A 100 2.26 -27.25 -14.03
N SER A 101 2.99 -27.24 -12.91
CA SER A 101 2.70 -28.06 -11.71
C SER A 101 1.41 -27.69 -10.95
N LEU A 102 0.90 -26.46 -11.08
CA LEU A 102 -0.30 -26.03 -10.35
C LEU A 102 -1.62 -26.42 -11.04
N ARG A 103 -1.58 -26.85 -12.31
CA ARG A 103 -2.78 -27.34 -13.01
C ARG A 103 -3.16 -28.76 -12.63
N SER A 104 -2.18 -29.56 -12.22
CA SER A 104 -2.34 -30.91 -11.69
C SER A 104 -2.51 -30.93 -10.17
N LEU A 105 -2.72 -29.77 -9.53
CA LEU A 105 -2.87 -29.68 -8.10
C LEU A 105 -4.22 -30.29 -7.70
N THR A 106 -4.17 -31.40 -6.98
CA THR A 106 -5.33 -32.02 -6.36
C THR A 106 -5.58 -31.46 -4.97
N ARG A 107 -6.81 -31.63 -4.46
CA ARG A 107 -7.16 -31.23 -3.09
C ARG A 107 -6.30 -31.97 -2.07
N GLU A 108 -6.08 -33.26 -2.29
CA GLU A 108 -5.32 -34.15 -1.42
C GLU A 108 -3.85 -33.73 -1.38
N GLY A 109 -3.26 -33.46 -2.55
CA GLY A 109 -1.87 -33.00 -2.64
C GLY A 109 -1.66 -31.65 -1.97
N LEU A 110 -2.60 -30.71 -2.12
CA LEU A 110 -2.53 -29.43 -1.43
C LEU A 110 -2.70 -29.57 0.08
N SER A 111 -3.61 -30.43 0.53
CA SER A 111 -3.89 -30.66 1.95
C SER A 111 -2.65 -31.18 2.70
N VAL A 112 -1.94 -32.16 2.14
CA VAL A 112 -0.71 -32.71 2.73
C VAL A 112 0.35 -31.61 2.91
N VAL A 113 0.57 -30.79 1.89
CA VAL A 113 1.58 -29.72 1.94
C VAL A 113 1.17 -28.61 2.91
N VAL A 114 -0.12 -28.28 3.00
CA VAL A 114 -0.66 -27.31 3.95
C VAL A 114 -0.50 -27.80 5.39
N ALA A 115 -0.79 -29.06 5.68
CA ALA A 115 -0.63 -29.64 7.01
C ALA A 115 0.82 -29.62 7.51
N GLN A 116 1.79 -29.82 6.60
CA GLN A 116 3.23 -29.77 6.92
C GLN A 116 3.81 -28.34 6.96
N SER A 117 3.03 -27.33 6.60
CA SER A 117 3.47 -25.94 6.47
C SER A 117 2.91 -25.07 7.59
N ILE A 118 3.68 -24.09 8.04
CA ILE A 118 3.27 -23.08 9.04
C ILE A 118 3.02 -21.70 8.41
N SER A 119 3.16 -21.58 7.09
CA SER A 119 2.89 -20.34 6.35
C SER A 119 2.65 -20.59 4.87
N MET A 120 1.97 -19.66 4.20
CA MET A 120 1.77 -19.71 2.75
C MET A 120 3.08 -19.69 1.94
N ALA A 121 4.16 -19.10 2.49
CA ALA A 121 5.47 -19.15 1.85
C ALA A 121 6.09 -20.55 1.92
N ALA A 122 5.88 -21.27 3.04
CA ALA A 122 6.27 -22.66 3.17
C ALA A 122 5.49 -23.57 2.20
N VAL A 123 4.18 -23.35 2.04
CA VAL A 123 3.35 -24.08 1.06
C VAL A 123 3.89 -23.88 -0.36
N LEU A 124 4.20 -22.63 -0.75
CA LEU A 124 4.78 -22.35 -2.07
C LEU A 124 6.10 -23.10 -2.28
N ARG A 125 7.01 -23.09 -1.28
CA ARG A 125 8.28 -23.83 -1.37
C ARG A 125 8.07 -25.35 -1.42
N GLY A 126 7.13 -25.89 -0.64
CA GLY A 126 6.79 -27.31 -0.65
C GLY A 126 6.23 -27.78 -2.00
N LEU A 127 5.62 -26.88 -2.76
CA LEU A 127 5.18 -27.12 -4.14
C LEU A 127 6.25 -26.79 -5.20
N GLY A 128 7.49 -26.48 -4.80
CA GLY A 128 8.60 -26.11 -5.70
C GLY A 128 8.44 -24.73 -6.36
N LEU A 129 7.60 -23.85 -5.80
CA LEU A 129 7.31 -22.53 -6.34
C LEU A 129 8.06 -21.44 -5.57
N SER A 130 8.41 -20.37 -6.28
CA SER A 130 8.99 -19.19 -5.63
C SER A 130 7.94 -18.44 -4.80
N ASP A 131 8.35 -17.97 -3.63
CA ASP A 131 7.52 -17.21 -2.69
C ASP A 131 7.18 -15.79 -3.18
N GLN A 132 7.97 -15.28 -4.12
CA GLN A 132 7.81 -13.99 -4.81
C GLN A 132 6.66 -14.00 -5.83
N THR A 133 6.17 -15.18 -6.22
CA THR A 133 5.10 -15.29 -7.22
C THR A 133 3.74 -14.93 -6.62
N LYS A 134 3.32 -13.67 -6.83
CA LYS A 134 2.02 -13.16 -6.37
C LYS A 134 0.82 -13.92 -6.96
N SER A 135 0.91 -14.36 -8.22
CA SER A 135 -0.16 -15.10 -8.91
C SER A 135 -0.38 -16.50 -8.32
N ALA A 136 0.70 -17.26 -8.08
CA ALA A 136 0.65 -18.56 -7.42
C ALA A 136 0.10 -18.46 -6.00
N ARG A 137 0.56 -17.47 -5.21
CA ARG A 137 0.02 -17.21 -3.87
C ARG A 137 -1.49 -16.95 -3.89
N ARG A 138 -1.96 -16.12 -4.83
CA ARG A 138 -3.39 -15.83 -4.99
C ARG A 138 -4.18 -17.09 -5.37
N TYR A 139 -3.67 -17.88 -6.30
CA TYR A 139 -4.29 -19.13 -6.74
C TYR A 139 -4.43 -20.13 -5.60
N LEU A 140 -3.36 -20.35 -4.83
CA LEU A 140 -3.41 -21.27 -3.68
C LEU A 140 -4.38 -20.80 -2.61
N LYS A 141 -4.43 -19.49 -2.30
CA LYS A 141 -5.44 -18.94 -1.38
C LYS A 141 -6.88 -19.21 -1.84
N MET A 142 -7.13 -19.05 -3.14
CA MET A 142 -8.44 -19.35 -3.72
C MET A 142 -8.78 -20.83 -3.59
N ARG A 143 -7.85 -21.74 -3.93
CA ARG A 143 -8.05 -23.20 -3.81
C ARG A 143 -8.23 -23.68 -2.37
N ILE A 144 -7.46 -23.13 -1.43
CA ILE A 144 -7.61 -23.42 0.00
C ILE A 144 -9.01 -23.04 0.49
N ALA A 145 -9.52 -21.87 0.07
CA ALA A 145 -10.87 -21.44 0.42
C ALA A 145 -11.95 -22.29 -0.26
N GLU A 146 -11.80 -22.59 -1.55
CA GLU A 146 -12.74 -23.41 -2.34
C GLU A 146 -12.86 -24.85 -1.81
N TRP A 147 -11.76 -25.43 -1.34
CA TRP A 147 -11.70 -26.80 -0.83
C TRP A 147 -11.78 -26.92 0.69
N GLU A 148 -12.00 -25.79 1.37
CA GLU A 148 -12.14 -25.66 2.83
C GLU A 148 -10.99 -26.34 3.58
N ILE A 149 -9.75 -26.13 3.12
CA ILE A 149 -8.56 -26.68 3.76
C ILE A 149 -8.24 -25.83 5.00
N ASP A 150 -8.10 -26.48 6.16
CA ASP A 150 -7.74 -25.77 7.39
C ASP A 150 -6.32 -25.16 7.30
N THR A 151 -6.24 -23.89 7.70
CA THR A 151 -4.98 -23.13 7.79
C THR A 151 -4.89 -22.37 9.11
N SER A 152 -5.73 -22.71 10.09
CA SER A 152 -5.77 -22.07 11.40
C SER A 152 -4.42 -22.12 12.13
N HIS A 153 -3.62 -23.17 11.87
CA HIS A 153 -2.26 -23.35 12.40
C HIS A 153 -1.21 -22.44 11.74
N PHE A 154 -1.54 -21.70 10.69
CA PHE A 154 -0.59 -20.80 10.05
C PHE A 154 -0.29 -19.60 10.95
N LEU A 155 0.97 -19.49 11.37
CA LEU A 155 1.42 -18.41 12.25
C LEU A 155 1.48 -17.05 11.52
N GLY A 156 1.51 -17.02 10.18
CA GLY A 156 1.50 -15.78 9.41
C GLY A 156 2.63 -14.82 9.86
N GLN A 157 2.29 -13.57 10.20
CA GLN A 157 3.25 -12.57 10.70
C GLN A 157 3.63 -12.78 12.18
N SER A 158 2.96 -13.69 12.90
CA SER A 158 3.24 -13.98 14.30
C SER A 158 4.23 -15.13 14.52
N HIS A 159 4.86 -15.68 13.48
CA HIS A 159 5.88 -16.72 13.64
C HIS A 159 7.07 -16.27 14.51
N PHE A 160 7.37 -14.97 14.53
CA PHE A 160 8.38 -14.38 15.42
C PHE A 160 7.77 -13.66 16.63
N ARG A 161 6.47 -13.79 16.87
CA ARG A 161 5.80 -13.12 17.99
C ARG A 161 6.30 -13.75 19.29
N GLY A 162 6.80 -12.91 20.19
CA GLY A 162 7.44 -13.36 21.44
C GLY A 162 8.93 -13.65 21.30
N CYS A 163 9.45 -13.79 20.08
CA CYS A 163 10.89 -13.93 19.85
C CYS A 163 11.55 -12.55 19.83
N VAL A 164 12.71 -12.45 20.49
CA VAL A 164 13.58 -11.28 20.40
C VAL A 164 14.48 -11.44 19.18
N SER A 165 14.50 -10.45 18.29
CA SER A 165 15.41 -10.48 17.13
C SER A 165 16.87 -10.54 17.59
N PRO A 166 17.71 -11.41 17.01
CA PRO A 166 19.14 -11.47 17.34
C PRO A 166 19.88 -10.19 16.94
N LEU A 167 19.35 -9.43 15.98
CA LEU A 167 19.89 -8.12 15.56
C LEU A 167 19.38 -6.96 16.44
N ARG A 168 18.65 -7.26 17.53
CA ARG A 168 18.14 -6.24 18.44
C ARG A 168 19.30 -5.63 19.23
N ARG A 169 19.53 -4.35 18.99
CA ARG A 169 20.50 -3.55 19.72
C ARG A 169 20.11 -3.40 21.19
N ARG A 170 21.09 -3.45 22.08
CA ARG A 170 20.87 -3.26 23.54
C ARG A 170 20.69 -1.78 23.89
N PRO A 171 20.10 -1.44 25.05
CA PRO A 171 19.96 -0.04 25.48
C PRO A 171 21.27 0.73 25.45
N GLU A 172 22.36 0.11 25.89
CA GLU A 172 23.69 0.73 25.98
C GLU A 172 24.27 1.06 24.60
N GLU A 173 23.85 0.36 23.55
CA GLU A 173 24.26 0.65 22.18
C GLU A 173 23.40 1.74 21.54
N VAL A 174 22.14 1.85 21.97
CA VAL A 174 21.15 2.80 21.46
C VAL A 174 21.37 4.18 22.09
N LEU A 175 21.55 4.22 23.41
CA LEU A 175 21.58 5.43 24.25
C LEU A 175 22.99 6.07 24.32
N VAL A 176 23.55 6.37 23.16
CA VAL A 176 24.91 6.93 23.02
C VAL A 176 24.91 8.16 22.13
N ARG A 177 25.90 9.03 22.33
CA ARG A 177 26.19 10.11 21.37
C ARG A 177 26.65 9.50 20.05
N ARG A 178 26.03 9.93 18.95
CA ARG A 178 26.32 9.46 17.59
C ARG A 178 27.37 10.34 16.93
N ARG A 179 28.11 9.76 15.99
CA ARG A 179 29.07 10.50 15.17
C ARG A 179 28.32 11.49 14.26
N PRO A 180 28.88 12.68 13.99
CA PRO A 180 28.36 13.58 12.95
C PRO A 180 28.13 12.84 11.63
N GLY A 181 27.03 13.14 10.95
CA GLY A 181 26.60 12.45 9.72
C GLY A 181 25.80 11.16 9.93
N SER A 182 25.66 10.67 11.16
CA SER A 182 24.80 9.51 11.45
C SER A 182 23.33 9.82 11.18
N SER A 183 22.58 8.82 10.71
CA SER A 183 21.11 8.92 10.59
C SER A 183 20.45 9.05 11.96
N ARG A 184 19.38 9.85 12.04
CA ARG A 184 18.56 9.98 13.25
C ARG A 184 18.03 8.62 13.72
N VAL A 185 18.21 8.31 15.01
CA VAL A 185 17.67 7.09 15.62
C VAL A 185 16.14 7.17 15.64
N ARG A 186 15.47 6.08 15.24
CA ARG A 186 14.01 6.02 15.25
C ARG A 186 13.49 6.12 16.69
N SER A 187 12.47 6.95 16.91
CA SER A 187 11.86 7.18 18.24
C SER A 187 11.51 5.87 18.97
N VAL A 188 10.91 4.90 18.27
CA VAL A 188 10.56 3.58 18.85
C VAL A 188 11.77 2.85 19.46
N MET A 189 12.98 3.01 18.90
CA MET A 189 14.19 2.42 19.48
C MET A 189 14.62 3.15 20.74
N LEU A 190 14.54 4.48 20.75
CA LEU A 190 14.87 5.30 21.92
C LEU A 190 13.89 5.05 23.07
N THR A 191 12.59 5.08 22.80
CA THR A 191 11.55 4.77 23.79
C THR A 191 11.79 3.42 24.45
N ARG A 192 12.05 2.40 23.63
CA ARG A 192 12.32 1.05 24.12
C ARG A 192 13.60 1.00 24.97
N ALA A 193 14.69 1.58 24.47
CA ALA A 193 15.97 1.57 25.18
C ALA A 193 15.88 2.30 26.53
N LEU A 194 15.16 3.43 26.61
CA LEU A 194 14.92 4.15 27.86
C LEU A 194 14.12 3.30 28.86
N ILE A 195 13.04 2.65 28.42
CA ILE A 195 12.23 1.78 29.29
C ILE A 195 13.06 0.59 29.79
N GLU A 196 13.82 -0.05 28.90
CA GLU A 196 14.70 -1.17 29.23
C GLU A 196 15.84 -0.76 30.19
N SER A 197 16.32 0.49 30.11
CA SER A 197 17.30 1.03 31.06
C SER A 197 16.67 1.50 32.38
N GLY A 198 15.39 1.22 32.62
CA GLY A 198 14.67 1.55 33.86
C GLY A 198 14.03 2.94 33.89
N ARG A 199 13.98 3.68 32.78
CA ARG A 199 13.30 4.97 32.71
C ARG A 199 11.78 4.76 32.71
N PRO A 200 11.04 5.28 33.70
CA PRO A 200 9.59 5.18 33.69
C PRO A 200 9.01 5.99 32.51
N PRO A 201 8.01 5.48 31.77
CA PRO A 201 7.35 6.20 30.70
C PRO A 201 6.36 7.21 31.30
N VAL A 202 6.89 8.25 31.94
CA VAL A 202 6.15 9.33 32.57
C VAL A 202 6.65 10.66 31.99
N CYS A 203 5.72 11.57 31.68
CA CYS A 203 6.06 12.89 31.21
C CYS A 203 6.85 13.65 32.28
N GLU A 204 8.05 14.11 31.96
CA GLU A 204 8.90 14.87 32.88
C GLU A 204 8.46 16.32 33.06
N GLY A 205 7.61 16.84 32.17
CA GLY A 205 7.05 18.18 32.28
C GLY A 205 5.83 18.27 33.22
N CYS A 206 4.97 17.25 33.25
CA CYS A 206 3.70 17.30 34.00
C CYS A 206 3.34 16.04 34.78
N GLY A 207 4.20 15.01 34.79
CA GLY A 207 3.94 13.75 35.49
C GLY A 207 2.91 12.83 34.84
N ASN A 208 2.41 13.15 33.64
CA ASN A 208 1.45 12.28 32.93
C ASN A 208 2.06 10.89 32.66
N ASN A 209 1.40 9.84 33.13
CA ASN A 209 1.86 8.45 33.04
C ASN A 209 1.54 7.74 31.70
N GLY A 210 1.25 8.50 30.65
CA GLY A 210 0.83 7.97 29.35
C GLY A 210 -0.68 7.77 29.23
N THR A 211 -1.49 8.43 30.06
CA THR A 211 -2.96 8.39 30.01
C THR A 211 -3.55 9.79 29.93
N TRP A 212 -4.52 9.99 29.05
CA TRP A 212 -5.28 11.22 28.91
C TRP A 212 -6.75 10.90 28.64
N LEU A 213 -7.65 11.47 29.43
CA LEU A 213 -9.11 11.20 29.35
C LEU A 213 -9.43 9.69 29.35
N GLY A 214 -8.76 8.92 30.21
CA GLY A 214 -8.93 7.47 30.33
C GLY A 214 -8.37 6.64 29.16
N LYS A 215 -7.73 7.27 28.17
CA LYS A 215 -7.13 6.59 27.01
C LYS A 215 -5.61 6.70 27.04
N LYS A 216 -4.92 5.66 26.54
CA LYS A 216 -3.46 5.69 26.41
C LYS A 216 -3.04 6.73 25.39
N ILE A 217 -2.04 7.53 25.74
CA ILE A 217 -1.37 8.46 24.84
C ILE A 217 0.09 8.06 24.66
N THR A 218 0.63 8.35 23.48
CA THR A 218 2.05 8.16 23.22
C THR A 218 2.84 9.29 23.86
N LEU A 219 3.76 8.95 24.75
CA LEU A 219 4.79 9.89 25.19
C LEU A 219 5.88 9.98 24.11
N HIS A 220 6.25 11.20 23.78
CA HIS A 220 7.32 11.52 22.86
C HIS A 220 8.67 11.48 23.58
N VAL A 221 9.71 11.08 22.85
CA VAL A 221 11.10 11.23 23.29
C VAL A 221 11.64 12.54 22.74
N ASP A 222 11.94 13.47 23.64
CA ASP A 222 12.52 14.77 23.34
C ASP A 222 14.01 14.79 23.71
N HIS A 223 14.81 15.55 22.95
CA HIS A 223 16.22 15.79 23.24
C HIS A 223 16.32 17.14 23.94
N ILE A 224 16.86 17.17 25.15
CA ILE A 224 16.94 18.38 25.98
C ILE A 224 17.74 19.48 25.28
N ASP A 225 18.85 19.12 24.65
CA ASP A 225 19.70 20.03 23.86
C ASP A 225 19.21 20.27 22.42
N GLY A 226 18.17 19.56 21.97
CA GLY A 226 17.68 19.59 20.59
C GLY A 226 18.57 18.89 19.54
N ASP A 227 19.72 18.34 19.93
CA ASP A 227 20.65 17.62 19.05
C ASP A 227 20.24 16.15 18.94
N TRP A 228 19.69 15.75 17.80
CA TRP A 228 19.27 14.35 17.57
C TRP A 228 20.43 13.36 17.50
N LEU A 229 21.68 13.81 17.45
CA LEU A 229 22.86 12.95 17.56
C LEU A 229 23.17 12.62 19.03
N ASN A 230 22.73 13.45 19.98
CA ASN A 230 22.92 13.23 21.40
C ASN A 230 21.82 12.33 21.99
N CYS A 231 21.87 11.04 21.67
CA CYS A 231 20.91 10.07 22.19
C CYS A 231 21.29 9.52 23.57
N THR A 232 22.14 10.20 24.35
CA THR A 232 22.51 9.73 25.69
C THR A 232 21.30 9.73 26.64
N ALA A 233 21.23 8.76 27.56
CA ALA A 233 20.06 8.59 28.43
C ALA A 233 19.70 9.87 29.22
N GLY A 234 20.70 10.62 29.68
CA GLY A 234 20.51 11.87 30.42
C GLY A 234 20.07 13.05 29.56
N ASN A 235 20.32 13.03 28.24
CA ASN A 235 19.85 14.07 27.32
C ASN A 235 18.44 13.82 26.78
N LEU A 236 17.89 12.61 27.00
CA LEU A 236 16.57 12.23 26.53
C LEU A 236 15.55 12.33 27.66
N ARG A 237 14.37 12.84 27.32
CA ARG A 237 13.23 12.89 28.24
C ARG A 237 11.93 12.41 27.61
N PHE A 238 11.06 11.85 28.43
CA PHE A 238 9.69 11.57 28.01
C PHE A 238 8.82 12.80 28.21
N LEU A 239 8.08 13.19 27.18
CA LEU A 239 7.10 14.28 27.25
C LEU A 239 5.77 13.85 26.63
N CYS A 240 4.65 14.22 27.24
CA CYS A 240 3.34 14.07 26.59
C CYS A 240 3.22 15.05 25.41
N PRO A 241 2.29 14.85 24.46
CA PRO A 241 2.13 15.74 23.31
C PRO A 241 1.96 17.22 23.69
N ASN A 242 1.25 17.50 24.78
CA ASN A 242 0.99 18.87 25.25
C ASN A 242 2.23 19.55 25.86
N CYS A 243 3.07 18.81 26.61
CA CYS A 243 4.31 19.35 27.14
C CYS A 243 5.38 19.44 26.05
N HIS A 244 5.42 18.47 25.13
CA HIS A 244 6.34 18.49 24.01
C HIS A 244 6.08 19.69 23.11
N SER A 245 4.82 20.07 22.86
CA SER A 245 4.50 21.24 22.03
C SER A 245 4.98 22.57 22.62
N GLN A 246 5.34 22.61 23.91
CA GLN A 246 5.82 23.80 24.61
C GLN A 246 7.35 23.87 24.65
N THR A 247 8.08 22.87 24.13
CA THR A 247 9.54 22.93 24.13
C THR A 247 10.05 23.90 23.08
N PRO A 248 11.17 24.61 23.33
CA PRO A 248 11.79 25.47 22.32
C PRO A 248 12.21 24.73 21.04
N THR A 249 12.41 23.41 21.14
CA THR A 249 12.83 22.50 20.07
C THR A 249 11.66 21.95 19.26
N PHE A 250 10.41 22.16 19.69
CA PHE A 250 9.24 21.59 19.04
C PHE A 250 9.00 22.20 17.65
N GLY A 251 8.75 21.35 16.66
CA GLY A 251 8.34 21.78 15.32
C GLY A 251 9.38 22.60 14.55
N ARG A 252 10.62 22.76 15.06
CA ARG A 252 11.68 23.49 14.34
C ARG A 252 12.00 22.77 13.03
N SER A 253 11.86 23.49 11.91
CA SER A 253 12.45 23.09 10.65
C SER A 253 13.98 23.14 10.77
N LYS A 254 14.70 22.41 9.92
CA LYS A 254 16.17 22.49 9.86
C LYS A 254 16.54 23.96 9.62
N SER A 255 17.08 24.64 10.65
CA SER A 255 17.83 25.85 10.42
C SER A 255 19.06 25.47 9.60
N SER A 256 19.10 25.90 8.34
CA SER A 256 20.36 26.00 7.61
C SER A 256 21.33 26.79 8.49
N THR A 257 22.50 26.20 8.70
CA THR A 257 23.57 26.60 9.60
C THR A 257 23.83 28.11 9.69
N GLY A 258 24.00 28.61 10.93
CA GLY A 258 25.02 29.61 11.26
C GLY A 258 24.57 31.07 11.32
N THR A 259 24.43 31.62 12.53
CA THR A 259 25.18 32.78 13.01
C THR A 259 25.05 32.80 14.53
N VAL A 260 26.19 32.61 15.21
CA VAL A 260 26.35 32.92 16.64
C VAL A 260 26.20 34.43 16.75
N LEU A 261 25.20 34.90 17.51
CA LEU A 261 25.25 36.25 18.03
C LEU A 261 25.79 36.12 19.45
N ASP A 262 27.07 36.47 19.56
CA ASP A 262 27.78 36.72 20.80
C ASP A 262 26.98 37.72 21.66
N GLY A 263 27.03 37.48 22.97
CA GLY A 263 26.32 38.29 23.95
C GLY A 263 26.90 39.69 24.13
N ALA A 264 26.08 40.52 24.77
CA ALA A 264 26.37 41.48 25.84
C ALA A 264 25.61 42.80 25.64
N PRO A 265 25.40 43.59 26.71
CA PRO A 265 25.43 43.26 28.14
C PRO A 265 24.03 43.13 28.77
#